data_AF-A0A7Y0TLS6-F1
#
_entry.id   AF-A0A7Y0TLS6-F1
#
_cell.length_a   1.000
_cell.length_b   1.000
_cell.length_c   1.000
_cell.angle_alpha   90.00
_cell.angle_beta   90.00
_cell.angle_gamma   90.00
#
_symmetry.space_group_name_H-M   'P 1'
#
loop_
_entity.id
_entity.type
_entity.pdbx_description
1 polymer ?
#
loop_
_entity_poly.entity_id
_entity_poly.type
_entity_poly.pdbx_seq_one_letter_code
_entity_poly.pdbx_strand_id
1 'polypeptide(L)'
;MEQQNTSQKALDPLERAKLGFKVFNLPFVEAEEVIDDYVNQGNYDPASVELFKDQLDTQRHIQEKSAELLSTSAQIFRQVLSSVIKNWPKPPEE
;
A
#
# COMPACT_ATOMS: atom_id res chain seq x y z
N MET A 1 1.02 -0.02 -39.69
CA MET A 1 2.20 -0.10 -38.80
C MET A 1 2.22 -1.50 -38.27
N GLU A 2 3.23 -2.29 -38.62
CA GLU A 2 3.37 -3.68 -38.16
C GLU A 2 3.82 -3.65 -36.70
N GLN A 3 2.95 -4.10 -35.79
CA GLN A 3 3.35 -4.35 -34.40
C GLN A 3 4.37 -5.49 -34.44
N GLN A 4 5.64 -5.17 -34.20
CA GLN A 4 6.65 -6.15 -33.86
C GLN A 4 6.15 -6.90 -32.63
N ASN A 5 5.65 -8.11 -32.85
CA ASN A 5 5.17 -9.01 -31.83
C ASN A 5 6.41 -9.60 -31.14
N THR A 6 7.10 -8.78 -30.35
CA THR A 6 8.03 -9.32 -29.36
C THR A 6 7.15 -10.14 -28.42
N SER A 7 7.31 -11.46 -28.40
CA SER A 7 6.50 -12.35 -27.56
C SER A 7 6.89 -12.21 -26.07
N GLN A 8 6.89 -10.97 -25.58
CA GLN A 8 7.16 -10.60 -24.20
C GLN A 8 5.90 -10.85 -23.38
N LYS A 9 6.08 -11.55 -22.26
CA LYS A 9 5.00 -11.94 -21.37
C LYS A 9 4.58 -10.74 -20.52
N ALA A 10 3.29 -10.43 -20.48
CA ALA A 10 2.75 -9.52 -19.46
C ALA A 10 2.69 -10.25 -18.12
N LEU A 11 2.97 -9.55 -17.01
CA LEU A 11 2.72 -10.10 -15.67
C LEU A 11 1.25 -10.43 -15.53
N ASP A 12 0.92 -11.71 -15.42
CA ASP A 12 -0.45 -12.15 -15.31
C ASP A 12 -1.03 -11.83 -13.91
N PRO A 13 -2.36 -11.81 -13.74
CA PRO A 13 -2.98 -11.43 -12.47
C PRO A 13 -2.53 -12.30 -11.28
N LEU A 14 -2.20 -13.57 -11.51
CA LEU A 14 -1.77 -14.49 -10.45
C LEU A 14 -0.33 -14.20 -10.04
N GLU A 15 0.54 -13.90 -11.01
CA GLU A 15 1.91 -13.45 -10.76
C GLU A 15 1.93 -12.13 -9.99
N ARG A 16 1.10 -11.17 -10.41
CA ARG A 16 0.94 -9.89 -9.71
C ARG A 16 0.45 -10.09 -8.27
N ALA A 17 -0.50 -10.99 -8.04
CA ALA A 17 -0.98 -11.29 -6.69
C ALA A 17 0.10 -11.93 -5.82
N LYS A 18 0.86 -12.90 -6.36
CA LYS A 18 1.98 -13.55 -5.65
C LYS A 18 3.09 -12.56 -5.31
N LEU A 19 3.51 -11.74 -6.28
CA LEU A 19 4.51 -10.72 -6.08
C LEU A 19 4.02 -9.66 -5.09
N GLY A 20 2.79 -9.20 -5.25
CA GLY A 20 2.15 -8.23 -4.35
C GLY A 20 2.14 -8.73 -2.91
N PHE A 21 1.81 -10.00 -2.67
CA PHE A 21 1.88 -10.58 -1.33
C PHE A 21 3.30 -10.68 -0.79
N LYS A 22 4.27 -11.04 -1.65
CA LYS A 22 5.69 -11.15 -1.27
C LYS A 22 6.29 -9.79 -0.87
N VAL A 23 5.91 -8.72 -1.55
CA VAL A 23 6.45 -7.38 -1.33
C VAL A 23 5.60 -6.50 -0.41
N PHE A 24 4.44 -6.98 0.03
CA PHE A 24 3.44 -6.22 0.78
C PHE A 24 4.02 -5.49 2.01
N ASN A 25 4.95 -6.11 2.72
CA ASN A 25 5.56 -5.57 3.94
C ASN A 25 6.96 -4.99 3.73
N LEU A 26 7.51 -5.01 2.51
CA LEU A 26 8.87 -4.54 2.22
C LEU A 26 8.87 -3.06 1.87
N PRO A 27 9.88 -2.26 2.26
CA PRO A 27 10.11 -0.90 1.73
C PRO A 27 10.10 -0.86 0.20
N PHE A 28 9.73 0.26 -0.43
CA PHE A 28 9.51 0.30 -1.88
C PHE A 28 10.77 -0.07 -2.67
N VAL A 29 11.94 0.38 -2.22
CA VAL A 29 13.23 0.06 -2.83
C VAL A 29 13.51 -1.45 -2.80
N GLU A 30 13.23 -2.12 -1.68
CA GLU A 30 13.40 -3.57 -1.54
C GLU A 30 12.32 -4.35 -2.33
N ALA A 31 11.09 -3.83 -2.35
CA ALA A 31 10.00 -4.38 -3.16
C ALA A 31 10.35 -4.34 -4.64
N GLU A 32 10.93 -3.23 -5.11
CA GLU A 32 11.36 -3.04 -6.49
C GLU A 32 12.45 -4.05 -6.88
N GLU A 33 13.47 -4.22 -6.04
CA GLU A 33 14.54 -5.20 -6.26
C GLU A 33 13.99 -6.64 -6.35
N VAL A 34 13.05 -7.01 -5.46
CA VAL A 34 12.40 -8.34 -5.49
C VAL A 34 11.59 -8.55 -6.77
N ILE A 35 10.95 -7.50 -7.27
CA ILE A 35 10.20 -7.55 -8.54
C ILE A 35 11.20 -7.72 -9.68
N ASP A 36 12.23 -6.88 -9.76
CA ASP A 36 13.23 -6.92 -10.82
C ASP A 36 13.94 -8.27 -10.87
N ASP A 37 14.30 -8.86 -9.74
CA ASP A 37 14.87 -10.21 -9.66
C ASP A 37 13.94 -11.29 -10.20
N TYR A 38 12.63 -11.17 -9.96
CA TYR A 38 11.64 -12.10 -10.51
C TYR A 38 11.49 -11.90 -12.02
N VAL A 39 11.46 -10.65 -12.48
CA VAL A 39 11.27 -10.30 -13.88
C VAL A 39 12.49 -10.71 -14.71
N ASN A 40 13.70 -10.53 -14.17
CA ASN A 40 14.98 -10.90 -14.81
C ASN A 40 15.07 -12.40 -15.14
N GLN A 41 14.27 -13.25 -14.49
CA GLN A 41 14.19 -14.69 -14.76
C GLN A 41 13.28 -15.03 -15.95
N GLY A 42 12.55 -14.07 -16.50
CA GLY A 42 11.60 -14.27 -17.60
C GLY A 42 11.69 -13.21 -18.68
N ASN A 43 11.09 -13.49 -19.83
CA ASN A 43 11.00 -12.55 -20.94
C ASN A 43 9.74 -11.68 -20.79
N TYR A 44 9.71 -10.80 -19.78
CA TYR A 44 8.55 -9.95 -19.54
C TYR A 44 8.57 -8.67 -20.38
N ASP A 45 7.38 -8.12 -20.59
CA ASP A 45 7.20 -6.79 -21.17
C ASP A 45 7.50 -5.71 -20.12
N PRO A 46 8.49 -4.81 -20.35
CA PRO A 46 8.86 -3.76 -19.40
C PRO A 46 7.69 -2.85 -19.01
N ALA A 47 6.80 -2.52 -19.95
CA ALA A 47 5.66 -1.65 -19.67
C ALA A 47 4.66 -2.30 -18.71
N SER A 48 4.45 -3.62 -18.84
CA SER A 48 3.63 -4.40 -17.89
C SER A 48 4.19 -4.39 -16.47
N VAL A 49 5.51 -4.44 -16.35
CA VAL A 49 6.23 -4.47 -15.06
C VAL A 49 6.21 -3.08 -14.41
N GLU A 50 6.47 -2.03 -15.18
CA GLU A 50 6.39 -0.65 -14.73
C GLU A 50 4.99 -0.31 -14.23
N LEU A 51 3.94 -0.70 -14.97
CA LEU A 51 2.55 -0.55 -14.54
C LEU A 51 2.28 -1.27 -13.21
N PHE A 52 2.85 -2.45 -13.00
CA PHE A 52 2.70 -3.16 -11.74
C PHE A 52 3.42 -2.46 -10.57
N LYS A 53 4.64 -1.94 -10.80
CA LYS A 53 5.37 -1.14 -9.80
C LYS A 53 4.59 0.12 -9.41
N ASP A 54 4.02 0.84 -10.37
CA ASP A 54 3.18 2.03 -10.14
C ASP A 54 1.91 1.71 -9.32
N GLN A 55 1.27 0.56 -9.61
CA GLN A 55 0.14 0.06 -8.82
C GLN A 55 0.50 -0.27 -7.37
N LEU A 56 1.72 -0.73 -7.12
CA LEU A 56 2.21 -0.99 -5.75
C LEU A 56 2.52 0.30 -5.01
N ASP A 57 3.14 1.27 -5.68
CA ASP A 57 3.42 2.59 -5.09
C ASP A 57 2.12 3.30 -4.69
N THR A 58 1.13 3.28 -5.59
CA THR A 58 -0.22 3.82 -5.31
C THR A 58 -0.87 3.14 -4.10
N GLN A 59 -0.81 1.81 -4.01
CA GLN A 59 -1.35 1.07 -2.87
C GLN A 59 -0.66 1.45 -1.56
N ARG A 60 0.66 1.65 -1.59
CA ARG A 60 1.44 2.06 -0.43
C ARG A 60 1.05 3.46 0.04
N HIS A 61 0.91 4.39 -0.89
CA HIS A 61 0.43 5.73 -0.58
C HIS A 61 -0.95 5.70 0.09
N ILE A 62 -1.85 4.84 -0.39
CA ILE A 62 -3.17 4.62 0.24
C ILE A 62 -3.03 4.08 1.67
N GLN A 63 -2.12 3.14 1.92
CA GLN A 63 -1.87 2.59 3.26
C GLN A 63 -1.33 3.65 4.22
N GLU A 64 -0.38 4.48 3.78
CA GLU A 64 0.16 5.59 4.57
C GLU A 64 -0.94 6.59 4.93
N LYS A 65 -1.75 6.99 3.95
CA LYS A 65 -2.89 7.89 4.18
C LYS A 65 -3.93 7.27 5.12
N SER A 66 -4.14 5.96 5.04
CA SER A 66 -5.03 5.24 5.95
C SER A 66 -4.50 5.24 7.38
N ALA A 67 -3.20 5.04 7.58
CA ALA A 67 -2.56 5.13 8.90
C ALA A 67 -2.65 6.55 9.49
N GLU A 68 -2.41 7.58 8.68
CA GLU A 68 -2.59 8.99 9.07
C GLU A 68 -4.04 9.28 9.49
N LEU A 69 -5.02 8.78 8.73
CA LEU A 69 -6.45 8.95 9.02
C LEU A 69 -6.84 8.29 10.34
N LEU A 70 -6.36 7.06 10.59
CA LEU A 70 -6.60 6.34 11.84
C LEU A 70 -5.98 7.06 13.04
N SER A 71 -4.75 7.55 12.90
CA SER A 71 -4.08 8.35 13.93
C SER A 71 -4.87 9.62 14.27
N THR A 72 -5.31 10.35 13.24
CA THR A 72 -6.12 11.56 13.41
C THR A 72 -7.45 11.25 14.10
N SER A 73 -8.11 10.17 13.69
CA SER A 73 -9.37 9.71 14.29
C SER A 73 -9.19 9.36 15.78
N ALA A 74 -8.08 8.71 16.15
CA ALA A 74 -7.77 8.40 17.53
C ALA A 74 -7.55 9.68 18.37
N GLN A 75 -6.90 10.70 17.80
CA GLN A 75 -6.72 12.00 18.47
C GLN A 75 -8.06 12.71 18.70
N ILE A 76 -8.94 12.75 17.70
CA ILE A 76 -10.29 13.30 17.82
C ILE A 76 -11.05 12.56 18.92
N PHE A 77 -11.04 11.23 18.89
CA PHE A 77 -11.72 10.42 19.90
C PHE A 77 -11.21 10.70 21.31
N ARG A 78 -9.88 10.82 21.50
CA ARG A 78 -9.27 11.19 22.78
C ARG A 78 -9.70 12.58 23.25
N GLN A 79 -9.79 13.56 22.35
CA GLN A 79 -10.25 14.92 22.67
C GLN A 79 -11.72 14.94 23.09
N VAL A 80 -12.57 14.19 22.37
CA VAL A 80 -13.99 14.05 22.71
C VAL A 80 -14.15 13.39 24.07
N LEU A 81 -13.50 12.25 24.31
CA LEU A 81 -13.53 11.58 25.61
C LEU A 81 -13.02 12.48 26.75
N SER A 82 -11.90 13.19 26.53
CA SER A 82 -11.36 14.11 27.54
C SER A 82 -12.34 15.23 27.86
N SER A 83 -13.05 15.75 26.87
CA SER A 83 -14.08 16.79 27.06
C SER A 83 -15.30 16.25 27.81
N VAL A 84 -15.74 15.03 27.49
CA VAL A 84 -16.83 14.35 28.20
C VAL A 84 -16.48 14.11 29.67
N ILE A 85 -15.28 13.59 29.95
CA ILE A 85 -14.82 13.35 31.33
C ILE A 85 -14.71 14.66 32.10
N LYS A 86 -14.15 15.71 31.49
CA LYS A 86 -14.00 17.03 32.14
C LYS A 86 -15.34 17.67 32.49
N ASN A 87 -16.35 17.46 31.66
CA ASN A 87 -17.70 18.00 31.84
C ASN A 87 -18.64 17.03 32.57
N TRP A 88 -18.14 15.88 33.03
CA TRP A 88 -18.94 14.93 33.77
C TRP A 88 -19.33 15.53 35.13
N PRO A 89 -20.61 15.49 35.53
CA PRO A 89 -21.03 16.03 36.81
C PRO A 89 -20.27 15.33 37.95
N LYS A 90 -19.61 16.11 38.80
CA LYS A 90 -18.93 15.58 39.99
C LYS A 90 -19.99 15.07 40.98
N PRO A 91 -19.73 13.96 41.69
CA PRO A 91 -20.59 13.54 42.79
C PRO A 91 -20.64 14.67 43.85
N PRO A 92 -21.78 14.87 44.52
CA PRO A 92 -21.89 15.89 45.56
C PRO A 92 -20.85 15.65 46.66
N GLU A 93 -20.14 16.70 47.07
CA GLU A 93 -19.25 16.66 48.24
C GLU A 93 -20.11 16.57 49.50
N GLU A 94 -19.92 15.52 50.31
CA GLU A 94 -20.48 15.38 51.67
C GLU A 94 -19.73 16.26 52.68
#